data_AF-A0A2N5KSX0-F1
#
_entry.id   AF-A0A2N5KSX0-F1
#
_cell.length_a   1.000
_cell.length_b   1.000
_cell.length_c   1.000
_cell.angle_alpha   90.00
_cell.angle_beta   90.00
_cell.angle_gamma   90.00
#
_symmetry.space_group_name_H-M   'P 1'
#
loop_
_entity.id
_entity.type
_entity.pdbx_description
1 polymer ?
#
loop_
_entity_poly.entity_id
_entity_poly.type
_entity_poly.pdbx_seq_one_letter_code
_entity_poly.pdbx_strand_id
1 'polypeptide(L)'
;MLARDGDADLMTLSDGDGGEALPIFGFEQEARLFLRLLGREGEWRLRETTVGELAPLLRGPYAGIRKVALDPVPEGVNSSGPLDVAWPSRENFLGAFRSQSGDE
;
A
#
# COMPACT_ATOMS: atom_id res chain seq x y z
N MET A 1 -4.75 3.88 1.41
CA MET A 1 -3.32 4.17 1.16
C MET A 1 -2.89 5.38 2.00
N LEU A 2 -1.60 5.71 2.04
CA LEU A 2 -1.05 6.79 2.87
C LEU A 2 -0.45 7.88 1.98
N ALA A 3 -0.80 9.13 2.25
CA ALA A 3 -0.35 10.30 1.49
C ALA A 3 0.12 11.41 2.44
N ARG A 4 1.15 12.17 2.03
CA ARG A 4 1.66 13.29 2.82
C ARG A 4 0.71 14.50 2.72
N ASP A 5 0.60 15.30 3.78
CA ASP A 5 -0.26 16.49 3.75
C ASP A 5 0.23 17.52 2.72
N GLY A 6 -0.63 17.91 1.79
CA GLY A 6 -0.37 18.96 0.81
C GLY A 6 0.41 18.53 -0.45
N ASP A 7 0.82 17.25 -0.59
CA ASP A 7 1.58 16.78 -1.75
C ASP A 7 1.02 15.46 -2.32
N ALA A 8 1.31 15.20 -3.59
CA ALA A 8 1.00 13.93 -4.26
C ALA A 8 1.98 12.82 -3.83
N ASP A 9 2.76 13.03 -2.77
CA ASP A 9 3.70 12.05 -2.25
C ASP A 9 2.94 10.88 -1.58
N LEU A 10 3.13 9.68 -2.12
CA LEU A 10 2.59 8.44 -1.57
C LEU A 10 3.66 7.78 -0.69
N MET A 11 3.23 7.25 0.45
CA MET A 11 4.15 6.49 1.30
C MET A 11 4.59 5.23 0.58
N THR A 12 5.89 5.01 0.44
CA THR A 12 6.45 3.75 -0.05
C THR A 12 7.22 3.05 1.06
N LEU A 13 7.23 1.72 1.01
CA LEU A 13 8.03 0.85 1.87
C LEU A 13 9.18 0.28 1.05
N SER A 14 10.35 0.10 1.66
CA SER A 14 11.46 -0.57 1.01
C SER A 14 11.16 -2.05 0.86
N ASP A 15 11.41 -2.58 -0.33
CA ASP A 15 11.17 -3.98 -0.67
C ASP A 15 12.30 -4.92 -0.18
N GLY A 16 13.31 -4.42 0.53
CA GLY A 16 14.49 -5.21 0.92
C GLY A 16 15.42 -5.58 -0.23
N ASP A 17 14.94 -5.61 -1.49
CA ASP A 17 15.73 -5.83 -2.72
C ASP A 17 16.13 -4.52 -3.42
N GLY A 18 16.05 -3.39 -2.70
CA GLY A 18 16.30 -2.05 -3.26
C GLY A 18 15.15 -1.48 -4.08
N GLY A 19 14.01 -2.18 -4.15
CA GLY A 19 12.76 -1.68 -4.72
C GLY A 19 11.90 -0.92 -3.71
N GLU A 20 10.80 -0.38 -4.22
CA GLU A 20 9.74 0.25 -3.43
C GLU A 20 8.41 -0.50 -3.60
N ALA A 21 7.65 -0.58 -2.51
CA ALA A 21 6.33 -1.17 -2.44
C ALA A 21 5.31 -0.17 -1.88
N LEU A 22 4.13 -0.12 -2.47
CA LEU A 22 3.05 0.74 -1.97
C LEU A 22 2.24 -0.02 -0.89
N PRO A 23 2.14 0.49 0.35
CA PRO A 23 1.29 -0.11 1.37
C PRO A 23 -0.19 0.20 1.08
N ILE A 24 -0.96 -0.87 0.89
CA ILE A 24 -2.40 -0.83 0.71
C ILE A 24 -3.04 -1.57 1.87
N PHE A 25 -4.03 -0.93 2.47
CA PHE A 25 -4.74 -1.46 3.63
C PHE A 25 -6.18 -1.75 3.23
N GLY A 26 -6.72 -2.87 3.70
CA GLY A 26 -8.12 -3.22 3.53
C GLY A 26 -9.04 -2.32 4.34
N PHE A 27 -8.61 -1.92 5.54
CA PHE A 27 -9.40 -1.11 6.46
C PHE A 27 -8.66 0.14 6.95
N GLU A 28 -9.42 1.21 7.24
CA GLU A 28 -8.86 2.45 7.80
C GLU A 28 -8.16 2.20 9.14
N GLN A 29 -8.72 1.31 9.96
CA GLN A 29 -8.19 1.02 11.30
C GLN A 29 -6.79 0.41 11.23
N GLU A 30 -6.52 -0.45 10.25
CA GLU A 30 -5.20 -1.06 10.04
C GLU A 30 -4.19 -0.02 9.59
N ALA A 31 -4.57 0.82 8.63
CA ALA A 31 -3.71 1.90 8.16
C ALA A 31 -3.38 2.91 9.26
N ARG A 32 -4.34 3.22 10.13
CA ARG A 32 -4.13 4.10 11.29
C ARG A 32 -3.24 3.44 12.33
N LEU A 33 -3.46 2.17 12.61
CA LEU A 33 -2.62 1.40 13.53
C LEU A 33 -1.18 1.34 13.01
N PHE A 34 -1.00 1.11 11.71
CA PHE A 34 0.31 1.12 11.06
C PHE A 34 1.04 2.45 11.26
N LEU A 35 0.37 3.58 11.01
CA LEU A 35 0.95 4.91 11.26
C LEU A 35 1.34 5.13 12.72
N ARG A 36 0.50 4.68 13.66
CA ARG A 36 0.78 4.76 15.10
C ARG A 36 2.02 3.97 15.45
N LEU A 37 2.12 2.74 14.97
CA LEU A 37 3.25 1.86 15.25
C LEU A 37 4.55 2.38 14.62
N LEU A 38 4.47 3.07 13.48
CA LEU A 38 5.61 3.80 12.90
C LEU A 38 5.94 5.13 13.60
N GLY A 39 5.04 5.64 14.46
CA GLY A 39 5.19 6.96 15.09
C GLY A 39 5.03 8.14 14.12
N ARG A 40 4.30 7.96 13.00
CA ARG A 40 4.19 8.96 11.91
C ARG A 40 2.78 9.52 11.69
N GLU A 41 1.90 9.41 12.68
CA GLU A 41 0.48 9.88 12.62
C GLU A 41 0.31 11.39 12.29
N GLY A 42 1.38 12.19 12.35
CA GLY A 42 1.37 13.62 11.98
C GLY A 42 2.00 13.96 10.62
N GLU A 43 2.75 13.03 10.01
CA GLU A 43 3.40 13.25 8.71
C GLU A 43 2.56 12.72 7.55
N TRP A 44 1.88 11.60 7.77
CA TRP A 44 1.12 10.89 6.76
C TRP A 44 -0.36 10.87 7.15
N ARG A 45 -1.22 11.00 6.14
CA ARG A 45 -2.67 10.92 6.28
C ARG A 45 -3.21 9.74 5.51
N LEU A 46 -4.31 9.24 6.03
CA LEU A 46 -5.12 8.21 5.39
C LEU A 46 -5.77 8.83 4.16
N ARG A 47 -5.52 8.21 3.00
CA ARG A 47 -6.23 8.50 1.76
C ARG A 47 -7.00 7.25 1.36
N GLU A 48 -8.32 7.34 1.48
CA GLU A 48 -9.21 6.34 0.90
C GLU A 48 -9.06 6.40 -0.63
N THR A 49 -8.89 5.23 -1.25
CA THR A 49 -8.83 5.09 -2.69
C THR A 49 -9.53 3.81 -3.06
N THR A 50 -10.22 3.83 -4.19
CA THR A 50 -10.70 2.61 -4.81
C THR A 50 -9.59 2.04 -5.70
N VAL A 51 -9.73 0.78 -6.09
CA VAL A 51 -8.82 0.17 -7.07
C VAL A 51 -8.93 0.86 -8.44
N GLY A 52 -10.13 1.36 -8.78
CA GLY A 52 -10.36 2.15 -9.99
C GLY A 52 -9.53 3.43 -10.03
N GLU A 53 -9.40 4.12 -8.90
CA GLU A 53 -8.58 5.32 -8.76
C GLU A 53 -7.08 4.99 -8.61
N LEU A 54 -6.75 3.85 -7.99
CA LEU A 54 -5.38 3.43 -7.75
C LEU A 54 -4.69 2.87 -9.01
N ALA A 55 -5.44 2.17 -9.87
CA ALA A 55 -4.93 1.59 -11.11
C ALA A 55 -4.26 2.60 -12.06
N PRO A 56 -4.85 3.76 -12.39
CA PRO A 56 -4.20 4.76 -13.23
C PRO A 56 -2.96 5.38 -12.54
N LEU A 57 -2.99 5.54 -11.21
CA LEU A 57 -1.84 6.04 -10.45
C LEU A 57 -0.65 5.06 -10.54
N LEU A 58 -0.88 3.76 -10.33
CA LEU A 58 0.14 2.71 -10.43
C LEU A 58 0.62 2.45 -11.87
N ARG A 59 -0.17 2.82 -12.88
CA ARG A 59 0.21 2.72 -14.30
C ARG A 59 0.89 3.98 -14.83
N GLY A 60 0.63 5.14 -14.24
CA GLY A 60 1.18 6.42 -14.65
C GLY A 60 2.26 6.93 -13.69
N PRO A 61 1.93 7.88 -12.80
CA PRO A 61 2.90 8.58 -11.96
C PRO A 61 3.74 7.66 -11.07
N TYR A 62 3.19 6.51 -10.64
CA TYR A 62 3.87 5.53 -9.80
C TYR A 62 4.21 4.24 -10.54
N ALA A 63 4.43 4.30 -11.86
CA ALA A 63 4.83 3.15 -12.66
C ALA A 63 6.16 2.51 -12.21
N GLY A 64 6.99 3.26 -11.47
CA GLY A 64 8.22 2.75 -10.84
C GLY A 64 7.97 1.78 -9.69
N ILE A 65 6.80 1.84 -9.05
CA ILE A 65 6.43 0.94 -7.96
C ILE A 65 6.01 -0.41 -8.55
N ARG A 66 6.81 -1.44 -8.29
CA ARG A 66 6.60 -2.78 -8.85
C ARG A 66 5.79 -3.70 -7.95
N LYS A 67 5.75 -3.42 -6.64
CA LYS A 67 5.12 -4.27 -5.63
C LYS A 67 4.11 -3.49 -4.81
N VAL A 68 3.11 -4.19 -4.31
CA VAL A 68 2.10 -3.67 -3.40
C VAL A 68 2.19 -4.50 -2.13
N ALA A 69 2.28 -3.86 -0.97
CA ALA A 69 2.25 -4.55 0.32
C ALA A 69 0.81 -4.50 0.84
N LEU A 70 0.16 -5.66 0.99
CA LEU A 70 -1.21 -5.76 1.50
C LEU A 70 -1.19 -5.92 3.02
N ASP A 71 -1.88 -5.01 3.70
CA ASP A 71 -1.99 -4.94 5.16
C ASP A 71 -0.63 -5.13 5.87
N PRO A 72 0.39 -4.33 5.51
CA PRO A 72 1.70 -4.50 6.09
C PRO A 72 1.67 -4.19 7.58
N VAL A 73 2.41 -5.00 8.34
CA VAL A 73 2.73 -4.72 9.74
C VAL A 73 4.15 -4.16 9.79
N PRO A 74 4.44 -3.14 10.62
CA PRO A 74 5.78 -2.56 10.67
C PRO A 74 6.80 -3.56 11.20
N GLU A 75 8.05 -3.41 10.77
CA GLU A 75 9.15 -4.24 11.26
C GLU A 75 9.31 -4.08 12.78
N GLY A 76 9.48 -5.21 13.48
CA GLY A 76 9.64 -5.25 14.93
C GLY A 76 8.34 -5.30 15.73
N VAL A 77 7.17 -5.27 15.08
CA VAL A 77 5.86 -5.44 15.74
C VAL A 77 5.36 -6.89 15.64
N ASN A 78 5.83 -7.64 14.64
CA ASN A 78 5.62 -9.08 14.49
C ASN A 78 6.95 -9.86 14.67
N SER A 79 6.88 -11.02 15.34
CA SER A 79 8.04 -11.90 15.54
C SER A 79 8.33 -12.78 14.32
N SER A 80 7.38 -12.90 13.39
CA SER A 80 7.65 -13.34 12.01
C SER A 80 8.15 -12.12 11.26
N GLY A 81 9.33 -12.20 10.65
CA GLY A 81 9.89 -11.10 9.84
C GLY A 81 8.98 -10.68 8.66
N PRO A 82 9.49 -9.89 7.70
CA PRO A 82 8.72 -9.32 6.57
C PRO A 82 7.99 -10.32 5.65
N LEU A 83 8.00 -11.62 5.98
CA LEU A 83 7.50 -12.76 5.22
C LEU A 83 5.98 -13.03 5.35
N ASP A 84 5.27 -12.42 6.30
CA ASP A 84 3.81 -12.64 6.48
C ASP A 84 2.95 -11.63 5.71
N VAL A 85 3.59 -10.61 5.10
CA VAL A 85 2.89 -9.66 4.23
C VAL A 85 2.86 -10.23 2.82
N ALA A 86 1.69 -10.24 2.19
CA ALA A 86 1.59 -10.54 0.77
C ALA A 86 2.15 -9.35 -0.01
N TRP A 87 3.21 -9.59 -0.80
CA TRP A 87 3.84 -8.58 -1.67
C TRP A 87 3.55 -8.89 -3.14
N PRO A 88 2.27 -8.93 -3.57
CA PRO A 88 1.98 -9.15 -4.96
C PRO A 88 2.64 -8.07 -5.81
N SER A 89 3.13 -8.49 -6.97
CA SER A 89 3.46 -7.56 -8.04
C SER A 89 2.23 -6.68 -8.33
N ARG A 90 2.47 -5.42 -8.66
CA ARG A 90 1.44 -4.45 -9.10
C ARG A 90 0.46 -5.08 -10.09
N GLU A 91 0.98 -5.84 -11.06
CA GLU A 91 0.15 -6.49 -12.09
C GLU A 91 -0.76 -7.58 -11.53
N ASN A 92 -0.28 -8.35 -10.55
CA ASN A 92 -1.07 -9.38 -9.89
C ASN A 92 -2.14 -8.75 -9.00
N PHE A 93 -1.80 -7.69 -8.26
CA PHE A 93 -2.76 -6.90 -7.50
C PHE A 93 -3.86 -6.34 -8.42
N LEU A 94 -3.50 -5.68 -9.53
CA LEU A 94 -4.45 -5.17 -10.52
C LEU A 94 -5.21 -6.29 -11.26
N GLY A 95 -4.65 -7.49 -11.35
CA GLY A 95 -5.29 -8.68 -11.90
C GLY A 95 -6.39 -9.22 -11.00
N ALA A 96 -6.15 -9.27 -9.68
CA ALA A 96 -7.10 -9.77 -8.70
C ALA A 96 -8.44 -9.00 -8.70
N PHE A 97 -8.41 -7.68 -8.92
CA PHE A 97 -9.63 -6.85 -8.97
C PHE A 97 -10.31 -6.82 -10.33
N ARG A 98 -9.65 -7.27 -11.42
CA ARG A 98 -10.31 -7.41 -12.72
C ARG A 98 -11.39 -8.49 -12.73
N SER A 99 -11.44 -9.35 -11.70
CA SER A 99 -12.47 -10.38 -11.52
C SER A 99 -13.71 -9.92 -10.75
N GLN A 100 -13.80 -8.65 -10.31
CA GLN A 100 -14.96 -8.15 -9.54
C GLN A 100 -15.86 -7.18 -10.33
N SER A 101 -15.63 -7.04 -11.64
CA SER A 101 -16.53 -6.34 -12.56
C SER A 101 -17.23 -7.38 -13.44
N GLY A 102 -18.21 -8.08 -12.86
CA GLY A 102 -18.93 -9.15 -13.53
C GLY A 102 -19.93 -9.83 -12.61
N ASP A 103 -20.86 -9.06 -12.06
CA ASP A 103 -22.24 -9.51 -11.89
C ASP A 103 -23.09 -8.25 -11.70
N GLU A 104 -23.90 -7.95 -12.72
CA GLU A 104 -24.86 -6.87 -12.81
C GLU A 104 -26.26 -7.45 -12.57
#